data_AF-A0A372JQV5-F1
#
_entry.id   AF-A0A372JQV5-F1
#
_cell.length_a   1.000
_cell.length_b   1.000
_cell.length_c   1.000
_cell.angle_alpha   90.00
_cell.angle_beta   90.00
_cell.angle_gamma   90.00
#
_symmetry.space_group_name_H-M   'P 1'
#
loop_
_entity.id
_entity.type
_entity.pdbx_description
1 polymer ?
#
loop_
_entity_poly.entity_id
_entity_poly.type
_entity_poly.pdbx_seq_one_letter_code
_entity_poly.pdbx_strand_id
1 'polypeptide(L)'
;MNAELFRRLHPLFSAFLTPETAGILLSLARPALRLVPGGSSAVHLGGRPLLPAGEPWPTVAGRPMEHLCTIDFAAMPPLDGLPTRGYASFYHSGVTPGAREGESPVDDGWRIYAHDLVPATPTVTAPPLAAGPWAVAPFWSLPSPLDPALGLLERARPGTLGSYRFLYDSWLDQVWADKAPRHQIGGWPVLLEADRPLGPPLSDAPPPVSKTLPRSEADRAVPVPTREPRTGQMVRPTECPRTVGQGAGGRAAPSLRDPLPSRFGSVCSPYATTSGVEDGRSRAAGSGRHASVMAAATAVAPPGGTATERPVACHSPGTFDGEASASSSAVCGGDRVRRGGDGRDPAFLFPRTPRRSVSVLPSNVHSVRLEEIRAAVVAARSERPESRRGADKEARAAAEARKAATRRLTERLRECLDTGRLVLQLDSDPGVGWFWGDPGSLFFAVRPDSGLESAWLTRHAL
;
A
#
# COMPACT_ATOMS: atom_id res chain seq x y z
N MET A 1 18.10 -4.35 3.67
CA MET A 1 16.67 -4.57 3.34
C MET A 1 16.45 -6.01 2.89
N ASN A 2 15.26 -6.59 3.11
CA ASN A 2 15.08 -8.05 3.02
C ASN A 2 15.10 -8.59 1.57
N ALA A 3 16.26 -9.10 1.15
CA ALA A 3 16.43 -9.74 -0.16
C ALA A 3 15.50 -10.96 -0.35
N GLU A 4 15.04 -11.59 0.73
CA GLU A 4 14.14 -12.74 0.68
C GLU A 4 12.76 -12.39 0.12
N LEU A 5 12.19 -11.24 0.51
CA LEU A 5 10.88 -10.82 0.00
C LEU A 5 10.96 -10.49 -1.49
N PHE A 6 12.03 -9.85 -1.93
CA PHE A 6 12.25 -9.61 -3.37
C PHE A 6 12.37 -10.93 -4.15
N ARG A 7 13.09 -11.92 -3.58
CA ARG A 7 13.22 -13.26 -4.16
C ARG A 7 11.89 -14.01 -4.27
N ARG A 8 10.89 -13.71 -3.43
CA ARG A 8 9.53 -14.27 -3.53
C ARG A 8 8.67 -13.53 -4.57
N LEU A 9 8.83 -12.21 -4.65
CA LEU A 9 8.08 -11.36 -5.57
C LEU A 9 8.43 -11.66 -7.04
N HIS A 10 9.71 -11.85 -7.35
CA HIS A 10 10.17 -12.02 -8.72
C HIS A 10 9.57 -13.26 -9.44
N PRO A 11 9.59 -14.48 -8.86
CA PRO A 11 8.95 -15.65 -9.47
C PRO A 11 7.45 -15.50 -9.65
N LEU A 12 6.76 -14.89 -8.67
CA LEU A 12 5.32 -14.62 -8.76
C LEU A 12 5.03 -13.79 -10.01
N PHE A 13 5.75 -12.70 -10.23
CA PHE A 13 5.53 -11.83 -11.39
C PHE A 13 5.96 -12.48 -12.71
N SER A 14 7.08 -13.19 -12.70
CA SER A 14 7.62 -13.84 -13.91
C SER A 14 6.77 -15.02 -14.40
N ALA A 15 5.92 -15.60 -13.54
CA ALA A 15 5.03 -16.70 -13.93
C ALA A 15 3.80 -16.23 -14.72
N PHE A 16 3.36 -14.98 -14.52
CA PHE A 16 2.10 -14.47 -15.04
C PHE A 16 2.25 -13.27 -15.98
N LEU A 17 3.40 -12.60 -15.98
CA LEU A 17 3.68 -11.44 -16.84
C LEU A 17 4.82 -11.75 -17.81
N THR A 18 4.88 -11.03 -18.93
CA THR A 18 6.05 -11.13 -19.81
C THR A 18 7.30 -10.66 -19.05
N PRO A 19 8.50 -11.20 -19.37
CA PRO A 19 9.73 -10.80 -18.70
C PRO A 19 9.97 -9.30 -18.71
N GLU A 20 9.63 -8.62 -19.81
CA GLU A 20 9.76 -7.18 -19.92
C GLU A 20 8.78 -6.44 -19.02
N THR A 21 7.56 -6.95 -18.82
CA THR A 21 6.55 -6.29 -17.98
C THR A 21 6.86 -6.50 -16.51
N ALA A 22 7.22 -7.72 -16.13
CA ALA A 22 7.73 -8.01 -14.79
C ALA A 22 8.96 -7.14 -14.49
N GLY A 23 9.90 -7.02 -15.43
CA GLY A 23 11.08 -6.17 -15.31
C GLY A 23 10.75 -4.70 -15.06
N ILE A 24 9.79 -4.13 -15.81
CA ILE A 24 9.31 -2.75 -15.58
C ILE A 24 8.76 -2.62 -14.15
N LEU A 25 7.76 -3.42 -13.78
CA LEU A 25 7.05 -3.29 -12.49
C LEU A 25 7.97 -3.51 -11.30
N LEU A 26 8.85 -4.52 -11.36
CA LEU A 26 9.82 -4.80 -10.31
C LEU A 26 10.88 -3.68 -10.19
N SER A 27 11.22 -3.00 -11.29
CA SER A 27 12.12 -1.84 -11.25
C SER A 27 11.49 -0.56 -10.69
N LEU A 28 10.17 -0.55 -10.56
CA LEU A 28 9.41 0.50 -9.90
C LEU A 28 9.18 0.19 -8.42
N ALA A 29 9.41 -1.04 -7.96
CA ALA A 29 9.21 -1.41 -6.56
C ALA A 29 10.07 -0.55 -5.62
N ARG A 30 9.47 -0.09 -4.51
CA ARG A 30 10.14 0.75 -3.52
C ARG A 30 10.25 0.03 -2.16
N PRO A 31 11.36 0.22 -1.44
CA PRO A 31 11.44 -0.04 0.00
C PRO A 31 10.24 0.53 0.76
N ALA A 32 9.67 -0.25 1.67
CA ALA A 32 8.66 0.24 2.61
C ALA A 32 8.70 -0.53 3.92
N LEU A 33 8.07 0.04 4.94
CA LEU A 33 7.88 -0.58 6.25
C LEU A 33 6.39 -0.66 6.54
N ARG A 34 5.84 -1.85 6.75
CA ARG A 34 4.47 -1.99 7.25
C ARG A 34 4.46 -1.90 8.77
N LEU A 35 3.42 -1.32 9.34
CA LEU A 35 3.26 -1.30 10.80
C LEU A 35 2.65 -2.62 11.26
N VAL A 36 3.20 -3.17 12.34
CA VAL A 36 2.73 -4.41 12.96
C VAL A 36 2.38 -4.12 14.41
N PRO A 37 1.19 -4.50 14.90
CA PRO A 37 0.84 -4.32 16.30
C PRO A 37 1.84 -5.02 17.23
N GLY A 38 2.29 -4.32 18.27
CA GLY A 38 3.24 -4.85 19.26
C GLY A 38 4.70 -4.86 18.81
N GLY A 39 5.61 -5.09 19.76
CA GLY A 39 7.06 -5.13 19.52
C GLY A 39 7.80 -3.83 19.84
N SER A 40 8.95 -3.61 19.20
CA SER A 40 9.79 -2.43 19.40
C SER A 40 9.08 -1.14 18.95
N SER A 41 9.14 -0.10 19.77
CA SER A 41 8.35 1.12 19.70
C SER A 41 8.83 2.14 18.66
N ALA A 42 9.05 1.72 17.41
CA ALA A 42 9.47 2.62 16.34
C ALA A 42 8.36 3.63 15.97
N VAL A 43 7.11 3.19 16.08
CA VAL A 43 5.94 4.05 15.86
C VAL A 43 5.01 3.95 17.07
N HIS A 44 4.46 5.09 17.48
CA HIS A 44 3.38 5.16 18.44
C HIS A 44 2.16 5.72 17.73
N LEU A 45 1.11 4.90 17.55
CA LEU A 45 -0.18 5.40 17.08
C LEU A 45 -0.94 5.97 18.28
N GLY A 46 -1.37 7.21 18.18
CA GLY A 46 -1.79 8.05 19.29
C GLY A 46 -0.67 8.20 20.34
N GLY A 47 -1.06 8.12 21.61
CA GLY A 47 -0.12 8.11 22.73
C GLY A 47 0.32 9.51 23.16
N ARG A 48 1.59 9.65 23.57
CA ARG A 48 2.12 10.91 24.10
C ARG A 48 2.57 11.81 22.95
N PRO A 49 1.88 12.92 22.67
CA PRO A 49 2.22 13.79 21.56
C PRO A 49 3.57 14.46 21.79
N LEU A 50 4.31 14.72 20.72
CA LEU A 50 5.56 15.48 20.77
C LEU A 50 5.45 16.78 19.94
N LEU A 51 5.88 17.90 20.51
CA LEU A 51 5.91 19.22 19.88
C LEU A 51 7.29 19.86 20.06
N PRO A 52 7.70 20.81 19.19
CA PRO A 52 8.86 21.65 19.48
C PRO A 52 8.70 22.37 20.82
N ALA A 53 9.82 22.64 21.50
CA ALA A 53 9.78 23.27 22.82
C ALA A 53 9.14 24.67 22.76
N GLY A 54 8.08 24.88 23.54
CA GLY A 54 7.34 26.15 23.59
C GLY A 54 6.33 26.36 22.46
N GLU A 55 6.24 25.43 21.51
CA GLU A 55 5.25 25.49 20.43
C GLU A 55 3.83 25.31 21.00
N PRO A 56 2.86 26.17 20.64
CA PRO A 56 1.48 25.98 21.04
C PRO A 56 0.89 24.71 20.40
N TRP A 57 -0.16 24.16 21.01
CA TRP A 57 -0.87 23.03 20.42
C TRP A 57 -1.42 23.41 19.03
N PRO A 58 -1.23 22.59 17.98
CA PRO A 58 -1.71 22.92 16.65
C PRO A 58 -3.24 23.03 16.62
N THR A 59 -3.76 24.10 16.02
CA THR A 59 -5.20 24.35 15.90
C THR A 59 -5.62 24.65 14.47
N VAL A 60 -6.89 24.35 14.14
CA VAL A 60 -7.56 24.72 12.88
C VAL A 60 -8.88 25.38 13.24
N ALA A 61 -9.10 26.61 12.76
CA ALA A 61 -10.30 27.38 13.11
C ALA A 61 -10.57 27.41 14.64
N GLY A 62 -9.50 27.55 15.44
CA GLY A 62 -9.56 27.55 16.90
C GLY A 62 -9.81 26.19 17.55
N ARG A 63 -9.99 25.11 16.78
CA ARG A 63 -10.13 23.75 17.29
C ARG A 63 -8.76 23.07 17.39
N PRO A 64 -8.39 22.50 18.54
CA PRO A 64 -7.16 21.71 18.67
C PRO A 64 -7.19 20.50 17.74
N MET A 65 -6.08 20.27 17.03
CA MET A 65 -5.90 19.05 16.23
C MET A 65 -5.70 17.83 17.12
N GLU A 66 -6.05 16.67 16.60
CA GLU A 66 -5.77 15.36 17.18
C GLU A 66 -4.36 14.90 16.81
N HIS A 67 -3.65 14.29 17.77
CA HIS A 67 -2.37 13.64 17.51
C HIS A 67 -2.62 12.25 16.93
N LEU A 68 -2.10 12.00 15.73
CA LEU A 68 -2.26 10.72 15.04
C LEU A 68 -1.16 9.75 15.43
N CYS A 69 0.11 10.15 15.30
CA CYS A 69 1.21 9.26 15.65
C CYS A 69 2.53 10.00 15.82
N THR A 70 3.50 9.29 16.37
CA THR A 70 4.90 9.70 16.40
C THR A 70 5.78 8.58 15.86
N ILE A 71 6.71 8.93 14.97
CA ILE A 71 7.70 8.02 14.38
C ILE A 71 9.08 8.37 14.94
N ASP A 72 9.79 7.38 15.48
CA ASP A 72 11.21 7.44 15.78
C ASP A 72 12.02 6.86 14.60
N PHE A 73 12.63 7.74 13.81
CA PHE A 73 13.40 7.34 12.65
C PHE A 73 14.69 6.58 13.00
N ALA A 74 15.21 6.74 14.22
CA ALA A 74 16.39 6.01 14.67
C ALA A 74 16.07 4.54 15.03
N ALA A 75 14.81 4.25 15.36
CA ALA A 75 14.34 2.91 15.75
C ALA A 75 13.88 2.04 14.57
N MET A 76 13.98 2.53 13.33
CA MET A 76 13.55 1.81 12.13
C MET A 76 14.68 1.66 11.09
N PRO A 77 14.59 0.67 10.18
CA PRO A 77 15.51 0.59 9.05
C PRO A 77 15.46 1.86 8.19
N PRO A 78 16.60 2.35 7.68
CA PRO A 78 16.62 3.55 6.84
C PRO A 78 15.83 3.31 5.55
N LEU A 79 15.05 4.31 5.16
CA LEU A 79 14.31 4.37 3.90
C LEU A 79 14.80 5.56 3.07
N ASP A 80 14.75 5.42 1.76
CA ASP A 80 15.26 6.45 0.85
C ASP A 80 14.55 7.79 1.07
N GLY A 81 15.37 8.82 1.28
CA GLY A 81 15.08 10.17 1.80
C GLY A 81 13.84 10.31 2.69
N LEU A 82 13.74 9.43 3.68
CA LEU A 82 13.22 9.81 4.98
C LEU A 82 14.40 10.10 5.91
N PRO A 83 14.20 10.88 6.99
CA PRO A 83 15.23 11.06 8.01
C PRO A 83 15.69 9.71 8.57
N THR A 84 16.97 9.64 8.96
CA THR A 84 17.55 8.43 9.59
C THR A 84 17.59 8.52 11.12
N ARG A 85 17.25 9.69 11.68
CA ARG A 85 17.26 10.00 13.11
C ARG A 85 16.21 11.05 13.43
N GLY A 86 15.90 11.16 14.71
CA GLY A 86 14.94 12.12 15.24
C GLY A 86 13.51 11.60 15.17
N TYR A 87 12.59 12.47 15.56
CA TYR A 87 11.17 12.16 15.64
C TYR A 87 10.38 13.01 14.63
N ALA A 88 9.29 12.45 14.12
CA ALA A 88 8.21 13.22 13.51
C ALA A 88 6.89 12.92 14.22
N SER A 89 6.09 13.96 14.46
CA SER A 89 4.78 13.90 15.10
C SER A 89 3.72 14.43 14.16
N PHE A 90 2.68 13.64 13.93
CA PHE A 90 1.63 13.90 12.92
C PHE A 90 0.33 14.27 13.61
N TYR A 91 -0.31 15.32 13.12
CA TYR A 91 -1.56 15.86 13.67
C TYR A 91 -2.59 16.03 12.55
N HIS A 92 -3.86 15.85 12.90
CA HIS A 92 -4.98 16.03 11.99
C HIS A 92 -6.17 16.61 12.73
N SER A 93 -6.94 17.48 12.08
CA SER A 93 -8.07 18.19 12.71
C SER A 93 -9.27 17.30 13.02
N GLY A 94 -9.30 16.05 12.51
CA GLY A 94 -10.44 15.12 12.58
C GLY A 94 -11.62 15.55 11.71
N VAL A 95 -11.73 16.84 11.39
CA VAL A 95 -12.69 17.39 10.45
C VAL A 95 -12.14 17.21 9.06
N THR A 96 -12.88 16.48 8.24
CA THR A 96 -12.58 16.38 6.81
C THR A 96 -12.63 17.77 6.20
N PRO A 97 -11.58 18.26 5.52
CA PRO A 97 -11.71 19.42 4.66
C PRO A 97 -12.77 19.06 3.63
N GLY A 98 -13.95 19.68 3.70
CA GLY A 98 -14.91 19.55 2.60
C GLY A 98 -14.19 19.96 1.33
N ALA A 99 -14.26 19.14 0.29
CA ALA A 99 -13.70 19.43 -1.03
C ALA A 99 -14.44 20.65 -1.62
N ARG A 100 -14.13 21.84 -1.11
CA ARG A 100 -14.70 23.09 -1.59
C ARG A 100 -13.73 23.60 -2.64
N GLU A 101 -14.01 23.25 -3.90
CA GLU A 101 -13.28 23.76 -5.05
C GLU A 101 -13.30 25.30 -5.03
N GLY A 102 -12.12 25.92 -5.03
CA GLY A 102 -11.98 27.34 -5.38
C GLY A 102 -11.59 28.31 -4.26
N GLU A 103 -11.49 27.89 -3.00
CA GLU A 103 -10.87 28.71 -1.94
C GLU A 103 -9.41 28.31 -1.76
N SER A 104 -8.52 29.32 -1.64
CA SER A 104 -7.11 29.10 -1.27
C SER A 104 -7.04 28.16 -0.06
N PRO A 105 -6.06 27.24 0.00
CA PRO A 105 -5.87 26.34 1.14
C PRO A 105 -5.42 27.17 2.36
N VAL A 106 -6.37 27.85 2.99
CA VAL A 106 -6.19 28.53 4.26
C VAL A 106 -6.61 27.50 5.30
N ASP A 107 -5.59 27.06 6.04
CA ASP A 107 -5.65 26.14 7.17
C ASP A 107 -5.86 24.66 6.84
N ASP A 108 -4.80 24.08 6.28
CA ASP A 108 -4.53 22.65 6.18
C ASP A 108 -4.94 21.93 7.48
N GLY A 109 -5.93 21.05 7.37
CA GLY A 109 -6.47 20.19 8.44
C GLY A 109 -5.47 19.20 9.04
N TRP A 110 -4.16 19.44 8.89
CA TRP A 110 -3.08 18.58 9.35
C TRP A 110 -1.81 19.40 9.64
N ARG A 111 -0.95 18.86 10.51
CA ARG A 111 0.39 19.40 10.80
C ARG A 111 1.38 18.26 10.98
N ILE A 112 2.62 18.49 10.58
CA ILE A 112 3.75 17.62 10.91
C ILE A 112 4.80 18.48 11.58
N TYR A 113 5.26 18.03 12.73
CA TYR A 113 6.46 18.57 13.37
C TYR A 113 7.56 17.54 13.29
N ALA A 114 8.75 17.95 12.87
CA ALA A 114 9.94 17.10 12.87
C ALA A 114 11.10 17.83 13.54
N HIS A 115 12.06 17.05 14.05
CA HIS A 115 13.26 17.52 14.76
C HIS A 115 12.98 18.18 16.13
N ASP A 116 13.89 17.98 17.10
CA ASP A 116 13.88 18.61 18.44
C ASP A 116 12.52 18.64 19.17
N LEU A 117 11.78 17.52 19.11
CA LEU A 117 10.47 17.42 19.73
C LEU A 117 10.57 17.01 21.19
N VAL A 118 9.80 17.68 22.05
CA VAL A 118 9.64 17.36 23.46
C VAL A 118 8.22 16.86 23.73
N PRO A 119 8.03 16.01 24.76
CA PRO A 119 6.69 15.53 25.06
C PRO A 119 5.75 16.65 25.51
N ALA A 120 4.57 16.71 24.90
CA ALA A 120 3.53 17.66 25.20
C ALA A 120 2.34 16.99 25.92
N THR A 121 1.53 17.80 26.60
CA THR A 121 0.27 17.35 27.20
C THR A 121 -0.86 17.72 26.24
N PRO A 122 -1.69 16.75 25.80
CA PRO A 122 -2.80 17.05 24.90
C PRO A 122 -3.81 18.00 25.56
N THR A 123 -4.28 18.98 24.79
CA THR A 123 -5.31 19.92 25.26
C THR A 123 -6.71 19.30 25.23
N VAL A 124 -6.90 18.25 24.42
CA VAL A 124 -8.18 17.54 24.26
C VAL A 124 -8.14 16.26 25.07
N THR A 125 -9.05 16.14 26.04
CA THR A 125 -9.32 14.91 26.79
C THR A 125 -10.21 13.97 25.97
N ALA A 126 -9.84 13.69 24.73
CA ALA A 126 -10.47 12.59 24.01
C ALA A 126 -10.15 11.31 24.78
N PRO A 127 -11.09 10.34 24.90
CA PRO A 127 -10.74 9.04 25.45
C PRO A 127 -9.52 8.55 24.67
N PRO A 128 -8.44 8.14 25.35
CA PRO A 128 -7.23 7.77 24.67
C PRO A 128 -7.60 6.66 23.67
N LEU A 129 -7.43 6.95 22.38
CA LEU A 129 -7.37 5.90 21.37
C LEU A 129 -6.39 4.85 21.88
N ALA A 130 -6.62 3.58 21.56
CA ALA A 130 -5.78 2.49 22.04
C ALA A 130 -4.32 2.75 21.65
N ALA A 131 -3.59 3.40 22.55
CA ALA A 131 -2.25 3.87 22.32
C ALA A 131 -1.34 2.68 22.52
N GLY A 132 -0.59 2.34 21.48
CA GLY A 132 0.29 1.19 21.51
C GLY A 132 1.58 1.49 20.76
N PRO A 133 2.70 0.89 21.18
CA PRO A 133 3.87 0.81 20.32
C PRO A 133 3.58 -0.16 19.16
N TRP A 134 4.01 0.24 17.98
CA TRP A 134 3.96 -0.55 16.76
C TRP A 134 5.38 -0.81 16.27
N ALA A 135 5.65 -2.07 15.99
CA ALA A 135 6.86 -2.46 15.29
C ALA A 135 6.73 -2.17 13.79
N VAL A 136 7.87 -2.21 13.12
CA VAL A 136 7.97 -2.07 11.67
C VAL A 136 8.50 -3.36 11.05
N ALA A 137 7.92 -3.78 9.93
CA ALA A 137 8.42 -4.91 9.16
C ALA A 137 8.71 -4.48 7.71
N PRO A 138 9.92 -4.74 7.18
CA PRO A 138 10.27 -4.33 5.83
C PRO A 138 9.53 -5.16 4.79
N PHE A 139 9.09 -4.52 3.71
CA PHE A 139 8.53 -5.17 2.53
C PHE A 139 8.85 -4.36 1.25
N TRP A 140 8.48 -4.92 0.10
CA TRP A 140 8.57 -4.24 -1.18
C TRP A 140 7.20 -3.73 -1.60
N SER A 141 7.05 -2.41 -1.64
CA SER A 141 5.85 -1.75 -2.12
C SER A 141 5.87 -1.69 -3.64
N LEU A 142 4.72 -1.90 -4.26
CA LEU A 142 4.51 -1.80 -5.69
C LEU A 142 3.54 -0.64 -6.01
N PRO A 143 3.65 0.00 -7.19
CA PRO A 143 2.73 1.06 -7.57
C PRO A 143 1.30 0.51 -7.69
N SER A 144 0.30 1.23 -7.17
CA SER A 144 -1.08 0.73 -7.22
C SER A 144 -1.55 0.51 -8.67
N PRO A 145 -2.28 -0.58 -8.98
CA PRO A 145 -2.95 -0.76 -10.28
C PRO A 145 -4.02 0.30 -10.56
N LEU A 146 -4.42 1.09 -9.56
CA LEU A 146 -5.35 2.21 -9.69
C LEU A 146 -4.65 3.53 -10.00
N ASP A 147 -3.31 3.57 -9.96
CA ASP A 147 -2.57 4.78 -10.29
C ASP A 147 -2.74 5.13 -11.79
N PRO A 148 -3.18 6.35 -12.13
CA PRO A 148 -3.39 6.77 -13.52
C PRO A 148 -2.15 6.62 -14.42
N ALA A 149 -0.94 6.71 -13.85
CA ALA A 149 0.30 6.54 -14.60
C ALA A 149 0.42 5.14 -15.19
N LEU A 150 -0.14 4.10 -14.54
CA LEU A 150 -0.13 2.74 -15.08
C LEU A 150 -1.03 2.57 -16.31
N GLY A 151 -1.89 3.54 -16.62
CA GLY A 151 -2.55 3.63 -17.93
C GLY A 151 -1.56 3.74 -19.10
N LEU A 152 -0.34 4.26 -18.88
CA LEU A 152 0.72 4.23 -19.90
C LEU A 152 1.21 2.81 -20.20
N LEU A 153 1.34 1.98 -19.16
CA LEU A 153 1.74 0.58 -19.31
C LEU A 153 0.67 -0.20 -20.08
N GLU A 154 -0.60 -0.02 -19.72
CA GLU A 154 -1.72 -0.67 -20.39
C GLU A 154 -1.82 -0.26 -21.87
N ARG A 155 -1.66 1.03 -22.19
CA ARG A 155 -1.62 1.48 -23.59
C ARG A 155 -0.46 0.90 -24.39
N ALA A 156 0.71 0.77 -23.76
CA ALA A 156 1.87 0.19 -24.41
C ALA A 156 1.77 -1.34 -24.55
N ARG A 157 1.02 -2.00 -23.64
CA ARG A 157 0.89 -3.45 -23.53
C ARG A 157 -0.52 -3.85 -23.06
N PRO A 158 -1.51 -3.88 -23.96
CA PRO A 158 -2.89 -4.17 -23.60
C PRO A 158 -3.07 -5.53 -22.90
N GLY A 159 -3.97 -5.57 -21.92
CA GLY A 159 -4.26 -6.75 -21.09
C GLY A 159 -3.32 -6.94 -19.90
N THR A 160 -2.32 -6.06 -19.72
CA THR A 160 -1.34 -6.17 -18.65
C THR A 160 -1.95 -5.80 -17.29
N LEU A 161 -2.76 -4.74 -17.24
CA LEU A 161 -3.22 -4.17 -15.98
C LEU A 161 -4.15 -5.12 -15.20
N GLY A 162 -4.98 -5.90 -15.91
CA GLY A 162 -5.84 -6.90 -15.28
C GLY A 162 -5.04 -8.01 -14.59
N SER A 163 -4.03 -8.55 -15.27
CA SER A 163 -3.12 -9.55 -14.69
C SER A 163 -2.30 -8.96 -13.54
N TYR A 164 -1.83 -7.73 -13.69
CA TYR A 164 -1.09 -7.03 -12.65
C TYR A 164 -1.92 -6.79 -11.40
N ARG A 165 -3.19 -6.35 -11.54
CA ARG A 165 -4.09 -6.13 -10.40
C ARG A 165 -4.26 -7.39 -9.55
N PHE A 166 -4.51 -8.53 -10.18
CA PHE A 166 -4.64 -9.80 -9.48
C PHE A 166 -3.37 -10.18 -8.69
N LEU A 167 -2.19 -9.99 -9.30
CA LEU A 167 -0.91 -10.26 -8.64
C LEU A 167 -0.62 -9.26 -7.51
N TYR A 168 -0.98 -8.00 -7.70
CA TYR A 168 -0.85 -6.94 -6.71
C TYR A 168 -1.70 -7.27 -5.48
N ASP A 169 -2.98 -7.61 -5.66
CA ASP A 169 -3.86 -8.03 -4.57
C ASP A 169 -3.29 -9.26 -3.84
N SER A 170 -2.86 -10.28 -4.58
CA SER A 170 -2.26 -11.48 -4.01
C SER A 170 -0.98 -11.17 -3.21
N TRP A 171 -0.18 -10.20 -3.67
CA TRP A 171 1.00 -9.73 -2.94
C TRP A 171 0.63 -8.98 -1.67
N LEU A 172 -0.37 -8.09 -1.71
CA LEU A 172 -0.84 -7.39 -0.52
C LEU A 172 -1.40 -8.37 0.51
N ASP A 173 -2.19 -9.36 0.10
CA ASP A 173 -2.72 -10.38 1.01
C ASP A 173 -1.60 -11.23 1.65
N GLN A 174 -0.46 -11.41 0.96
CA GLN A 174 0.71 -12.07 1.53
C GLN A 174 1.48 -11.18 2.52
N VAL A 175 1.50 -9.86 2.31
CA VAL A 175 2.23 -8.91 3.15
C VAL A 175 1.43 -8.55 4.42
N TRP A 176 0.10 -8.43 4.31
CA TRP A 176 -0.80 -8.14 5.42
C TRP A 176 -1.70 -9.33 5.72
N ALA A 177 -1.38 -10.05 6.79
CA ALA A 177 -2.24 -11.13 7.29
C ALA A 177 -3.58 -10.58 7.80
N ASP A 178 -4.61 -11.43 7.75
CA ASP A 178 -5.87 -11.27 8.49
C ASP A 178 -6.64 -9.96 8.24
N LYS A 179 -6.54 -9.40 7.02
CA LYS A 179 -7.21 -8.14 6.65
C LYS A 179 -6.87 -6.98 7.60
N ALA A 180 -5.69 -7.02 8.21
CA ALA A 180 -5.22 -5.94 9.07
C ALA A 180 -5.15 -4.62 8.28
N PRO A 181 -5.42 -3.47 8.93
CA PRO A 181 -5.26 -2.15 8.33
C PRO A 181 -3.86 -1.99 7.71
N ARG A 182 -3.77 -1.40 6.51
CA ARG A 182 -2.54 -1.36 5.72
C ARG A 182 -1.69 -0.13 6.05
N HIS A 183 -1.48 0.11 7.35
CA HIS A 183 -0.59 1.18 7.81
C HIS A 183 0.85 0.92 7.34
N GLN A 184 1.49 1.94 6.78
CA GLN A 184 2.88 1.82 6.28
C GLN A 184 3.65 3.14 6.29
N ILE A 185 4.97 3.04 6.26
CA ILE A 185 5.93 4.13 6.10
C ILE A 185 6.69 3.90 4.78
N GLY A 186 6.81 4.95 3.96
CA GLY A 186 7.53 4.87 2.68
C GLY A 186 6.80 4.08 1.60
N GLY A 187 7.48 3.86 0.47
CA GLY A 187 6.98 3.03 -0.62
C GLY A 187 6.03 3.74 -1.59
N TRP A 188 5.01 3.00 -2.02
CA TRP A 188 3.91 3.48 -2.85
C TRP A 188 2.61 3.43 -2.02
N PRO A 189 1.71 4.41 -2.17
CA PRO A 189 0.42 4.35 -1.50
C PRO A 189 -0.40 3.15 -1.99
N VAL A 190 -1.09 2.50 -1.06
CA VAL A 190 -2.07 1.46 -1.38
C VAL A 190 -3.42 2.13 -1.55
N LEU A 191 -3.80 2.37 -2.81
CA LEU A 191 -5.09 2.99 -3.15
C LEU A 191 -6.22 1.97 -3.00
N LEU A 192 -7.37 2.42 -2.49
CA LEU A 192 -8.57 1.60 -2.34
C LEU A 192 -9.41 1.65 -3.62
N GLU A 193 -10.08 0.55 -3.97
CA GLU A 193 -11.00 0.49 -5.10
C GLU A 193 -12.43 0.76 -4.61
N ALA A 194 -13.12 1.74 -5.20
CA ALA A 194 -14.46 2.21 -4.82
C ALA A 194 -15.50 1.09 -4.59
N ASP A 195 -15.35 -0.02 -5.30
CA ASP A 195 -16.35 -1.08 -5.34
C ASP A 195 -15.92 -2.38 -4.63
N ARG A 196 -14.83 -2.37 -3.85
CA ARG A 196 -14.41 -3.58 -3.11
C ARG A 196 -14.98 -3.57 -1.69
N PRO A 197 -16.03 -4.37 -1.38
CA PRO A 197 -16.48 -4.52 0.00
C PRO A 197 -15.36 -5.14 0.84
N LEU A 198 -14.86 -4.38 1.82
CA LEU A 198 -13.87 -4.84 2.78
C LEU A 198 -14.56 -5.44 4.01
N GLY A 199 -14.64 -6.76 4.03
CA GLY A 199 -15.13 -7.55 5.16
C GLY A 199 -15.20 -9.03 4.76
N PRO A 200 -15.32 -9.99 5.68
CA PRO A 200 -16.15 -11.14 5.32
C PRO A 200 -17.49 -10.57 4.81
N PRO A 201 -18.18 -11.18 3.83
CA PRO A 201 -19.60 -10.85 3.65
C PRO A 201 -20.18 -10.91 5.06
N LEU A 202 -20.78 -9.80 5.54
CA LEU A 202 -21.56 -9.83 6.77
C LEU A 202 -22.40 -11.08 6.62
N SER A 203 -22.10 -12.11 7.43
CA SER A 203 -22.69 -13.43 7.26
C SER A 203 -24.16 -13.18 7.01
N ASP A 204 -24.66 -13.60 5.86
CA ASP A 204 -26.07 -13.46 5.47
C ASP A 204 -26.88 -14.22 6.53
N ALA A 205 -27.08 -13.59 7.68
CA ALA A 205 -28.14 -13.93 8.57
C ALA A 205 -29.37 -13.75 7.68
N PRO A 206 -30.12 -14.85 7.40
CA PRO A 206 -31.26 -14.76 6.52
C PRO A 206 -32.12 -13.60 7.03
N PRO A 207 -32.55 -12.68 6.14
CA PRO A 207 -33.37 -11.56 6.56
C PRO A 207 -34.50 -12.11 7.41
N PRO A 208 -34.85 -11.47 8.55
CA PRO A 208 -35.95 -11.94 9.37
C PRO A 208 -37.14 -12.13 8.44
N VAL A 209 -37.66 -13.35 8.39
CA VAL A 209 -38.80 -13.70 7.53
C VAL A 209 -39.94 -12.79 7.95
N SER A 210 -40.14 -11.71 7.20
CA SER A 210 -41.28 -10.83 7.33
C SER A 210 -42.50 -11.70 7.10
N LYS A 211 -43.21 -12.05 8.18
CA LYS A 211 -44.54 -12.65 8.09
C LYS A 211 -45.43 -11.64 7.38
N THR A 212 -45.58 -11.83 6.07
CA THR A 212 -46.50 -11.04 5.25
C THR A 212 -47.92 -11.31 5.77
N LEU A 213 -48.49 -10.32 6.45
CA LEU A 213 -49.94 -10.26 6.67
C LEU A 213 -50.62 -10.08 5.30
N PRO A 214 -51.69 -10.83 4.99
CA PRO A 214 -52.39 -10.69 3.72
C PRO A 214 -53.02 -9.30 3.62
N ARG A 215 -52.65 -8.57 2.57
CA ARG A 215 -53.13 -7.23 2.24
C ARG A 215 -54.46 -7.36 1.50
N SER A 216 -55.49 -6.69 2.03
CA SER A 216 -56.84 -6.64 1.46
C SER A 216 -56.85 -6.00 0.07
N GLU A 217 -57.51 -6.68 -0.88
CA GLU A 217 -57.83 -6.19 -2.22
C GLU A 217 -58.99 -5.19 -2.17
N ALA A 218 -58.69 -3.92 -1.95
CA ALA A 218 -59.64 -2.83 -2.21
C ALA A 218 -58.85 -1.57 -2.57
N ASP A 219 -58.56 -1.42 -3.86
CA ASP A 219 -58.52 -0.16 -4.62
C ASP A 219 -57.63 -0.32 -5.87
N ARG A 220 -58.28 -0.75 -6.96
CA ARG A 220 -57.74 -0.65 -8.32
C ARG A 220 -58.36 0.59 -8.97
N ALA A 221 -57.60 1.67 -9.05
CA ALA A 221 -57.88 2.78 -9.95
C ALA A 221 -56.93 2.74 -11.16
N VAL A 222 -57.51 2.85 -12.34
CA VAL A 222 -56.87 2.81 -13.68
C VAL A 222 -56.31 4.18 -14.05
N PRO A 223 -55.14 4.31 -14.70
CA PRO A 223 -54.74 5.55 -15.33
C PRO A 223 -55.02 5.58 -16.84
N VAL A 224 -55.53 6.73 -17.28
CA VAL A 224 -55.78 7.19 -18.66
C VAL A 224 -54.49 7.77 -19.26
N PRO A 225 -54.18 7.56 -20.56
CA PRO A 225 -53.03 8.17 -21.21
C PRO A 225 -53.35 9.54 -21.83
N THR A 226 -52.58 10.56 -21.49
CA THR A 226 -52.62 11.88 -22.14
C THR A 226 -51.48 11.99 -23.15
N ARG A 227 -51.84 12.18 -24.42
CA ARG A 227 -50.98 12.60 -25.54
C ARG A 227 -50.82 14.11 -25.50
N GLU A 228 -49.63 14.62 -25.85
CA GLU A 228 -49.46 15.94 -26.49
C GLU A 228 -48.04 16.09 -27.12
N PRO A 229 -47.74 17.13 -27.93
CA PRO A 229 -47.40 16.92 -29.33
C PRO A 229 -46.00 17.39 -29.77
N ARG A 230 -45.70 17.05 -31.02
CA ARG A 230 -44.48 17.34 -31.79
C ARG A 230 -44.36 18.81 -32.20
N THR A 231 -43.14 19.33 -32.07
CA THR A 231 -42.48 20.35 -32.91
C THR A 231 -41.04 19.83 -33.08
N GLY A 232 -40.39 19.75 -34.24
CA GLY A 232 -40.50 20.50 -35.47
C GLY A 232 -39.14 21.15 -35.72
N GLN A 233 -38.16 20.42 -36.27
CA GLN A 233 -36.99 21.06 -36.86
C GLN A 233 -36.38 20.24 -38.01
N MET A 234 -36.39 20.90 -39.17
CA MET A 234 -35.72 20.56 -40.42
C MET A 234 -34.21 20.80 -40.29
N VAL A 235 -33.39 19.86 -40.78
CA VAL A 235 -32.17 20.17 -41.56
C VAL A 235 -32.03 19.10 -42.65
N ARG A 236 -31.82 19.56 -43.88
CA ARG A 236 -31.63 18.76 -45.11
C ARG A 236 -30.19 18.24 -45.24
N PRO A 237 -29.95 17.26 -46.13
CA PRO A 237 -28.74 16.46 -46.18
C PRO A 237 -27.70 17.02 -47.16
N THR A 238 -26.44 16.69 -46.95
CA THR A 238 -25.40 16.80 -47.98
C THR A 238 -24.78 15.43 -48.18
N GLU A 239 -25.09 14.85 -49.34
CA GLU A 239 -24.44 13.67 -49.88
C GLU A 239 -23.11 14.08 -50.53
N CYS A 240 -22.10 13.22 -50.41
CA CYS A 240 -21.11 13.01 -51.47
C CYS A 240 -20.51 11.59 -51.34
N PRO A 241 -20.21 10.93 -52.46
CA PRO A 241 -20.14 9.47 -52.52
C PRO A 241 -18.72 8.96 -52.28
N ARG A 242 -18.60 7.79 -51.63
CA ARG A 242 -17.37 6.99 -51.67
C ARG A 242 -17.61 5.67 -52.36
N THR A 243 -16.78 5.49 -53.38
CA THR A 243 -16.52 4.38 -54.26
C THR A 243 -16.52 3.00 -53.59
N VAL A 244 -17.27 2.10 -54.22
CA VAL A 244 -17.27 0.65 -54.01
C VAL A 244 -15.98 0.07 -54.60
N GLY A 245 -15.15 -0.54 -53.75
CA GLY A 245 -14.06 -1.42 -54.15
C GLY A 245 -14.32 -2.81 -53.59
N GLN A 246 -14.73 -3.73 -54.47
CA GLN A 246 -14.83 -5.17 -54.18
C GLN A 246 -13.45 -5.74 -53.87
N GLY A 247 -13.30 -6.37 -52.71
CA GLY A 247 -12.13 -7.14 -52.30
C GLY A 247 -12.56 -8.49 -51.75
N ALA A 248 -12.18 -9.55 -52.45
CA ALA A 248 -12.57 -10.92 -52.21
C ALA A 248 -11.86 -11.57 -51.00
N GLY A 249 -12.57 -12.48 -50.33
CA GLY A 249 -12.05 -13.74 -49.80
C GLY A 249 -10.95 -13.70 -48.74
N GLY A 250 -11.33 -13.70 -47.46
CA GLY A 250 -10.45 -14.03 -46.33
C GLY A 250 -11.08 -15.07 -45.42
N ARG A 251 -10.50 -16.27 -45.38
CA ARG A 251 -10.93 -17.45 -44.60
C ARG A 251 -11.04 -17.16 -43.10
N ALA A 252 -12.07 -17.75 -42.49
CA ALA A 252 -12.25 -17.83 -41.05
C ALA A 252 -11.11 -18.62 -40.37
N ALA A 253 -10.57 -18.07 -39.27
CA ALA A 253 -9.68 -18.76 -38.35
C ALA A 253 -10.50 -19.46 -37.25
N PRO A 254 -10.08 -20.64 -36.76
CA PRO A 254 -10.81 -21.34 -35.70
C PRO A 254 -10.55 -20.72 -34.32
N SER A 255 -11.64 -20.47 -33.61
CA SER A 255 -11.69 -20.16 -32.18
C SER A 255 -11.27 -21.39 -31.37
N LEU A 256 -10.32 -21.21 -30.46
CA LEU A 256 -9.83 -22.25 -29.55
C LEU A 256 -9.51 -21.58 -28.22
N ARG A 257 -10.41 -21.72 -27.24
CA ARG A 257 -10.15 -21.72 -25.79
C ARG A 257 -11.46 -21.87 -25.01
N ASP A 258 -11.75 -23.10 -24.62
CA ASP A 258 -12.47 -23.40 -23.38
C ASP A 258 -11.43 -23.65 -22.28
N PRO A 259 -11.54 -23.03 -21.08
CA PRO A 259 -10.77 -23.46 -19.92
C PRO A 259 -11.49 -24.61 -19.20
N LEU A 260 -10.81 -25.75 -19.08
CA LEU A 260 -11.20 -26.86 -18.19
C LEU A 260 -11.19 -26.41 -16.72
N PRO A 261 -12.10 -26.93 -15.87
CA PRO A 261 -12.16 -26.58 -14.46
C PRO A 261 -11.02 -27.24 -13.67
N SER A 262 -10.35 -26.45 -12.81
CA SER A 262 -9.34 -26.98 -11.88
C SER A 262 -10.01 -27.81 -10.78
N ARG A 263 -9.74 -29.11 -10.77
CA ARG A 263 -9.95 -29.96 -9.60
C ARG A 263 -8.78 -29.76 -8.63
N PHE A 264 -8.98 -28.94 -7.60
CA PHE A 264 -8.20 -29.05 -6.37
C PHE A 264 -9.17 -29.24 -5.21
N GLY A 265 -8.98 -30.36 -4.51
CA GLY A 265 -9.81 -30.77 -3.37
C GLY A 265 -9.61 -29.85 -2.19
N SER A 266 -10.73 -29.47 -1.58
CA SER A 266 -10.81 -28.88 -0.25
C SER A 266 -10.23 -29.86 0.78
N VAL A 267 -9.20 -29.43 1.51
CA VAL A 267 -8.73 -30.09 2.73
C VAL A 267 -9.42 -29.39 3.90
N CYS A 268 -10.41 -30.06 4.49
CA CYS A 268 -11.02 -29.62 5.75
C CYS A 268 -10.01 -29.78 6.89
N SER A 269 -9.74 -28.71 7.63
CA SER A 269 -9.01 -28.77 8.90
C SER A 269 -10.02 -28.90 10.06
N PRO A 270 -9.84 -29.84 11.00
CA PRO A 270 -10.75 -30.07 12.12
C PRO A 270 -10.23 -29.37 13.38
N TYR A 271 -10.82 -28.24 13.77
CA TYR A 271 -10.84 -27.82 15.17
C TYR A 271 -12.20 -27.20 15.48
N ALA A 272 -13.07 -28.06 16.02
CA ALA A 272 -14.22 -27.66 16.81
C ALA A 272 -13.76 -27.63 18.27
N THR A 273 -13.90 -26.49 18.94
CA THR A 273 -13.91 -26.44 20.41
C THR A 273 -15.16 -25.72 20.87
N THR A 274 -15.97 -26.53 21.55
CA THR A 274 -17.14 -26.26 22.37
C THR A 274 -17.04 -24.99 23.22
N SER A 275 -17.99 -24.07 23.07
CA SER A 275 -18.32 -23.09 24.11
C SER A 275 -19.45 -23.65 24.96
N GLY A 276 -19.10 -24.04 26.19
CA GLY A 276 -20.05 -24.39 27.24
C GLY A 276 -20.69 -23.13 27.80
N VAL A 277 -22.02 -23.14 27.82
CA VAL A 277 -22.89 -22.21 28.55
C VAL A 277 -22.84 -22.59 30.02
N GLU A 278 -22.44 -21.68 30.90
CA GLU A 278 -22.84 -21.74 32.31
C GLU A 278 -23.38 -20.37 32.76
N ASP A 279 -24.69 -20.38 32.98
CA ASP A 279 -25.44 -19.43 33.79
C ASP A 279 -25.04 -19.59 35.26
N GLY A 280 -24.80 -18.47 35.95
CA GLY A 280 -24.47 -18.46 37.37
C GLY A 280 -24.81 -17.14 38.04
N ARG A 281 -26.09 -16.90 38.31
CA ARG A 281 -26.55 -15.89 39.28
C ARG A 281 -26.11 -16.29 40.69
N SER A 282 -25.49 -15.38 41.46
CA SER A 282 -25.89 -15.16 42.85
C SER A 282 -25.38 -13.84 43.44
N ARG A 283 -26.19 -13.34 44.38
CA ARG A 283 -26.15 -12.07 45.11
C ARG A 283 -25.16 -12.10 46.29
N ALA A 284 -24.68 -10.90 46.68
CA ALA A 284 -24.69 -10.31 48.05
C ALA A 284 -23.58 -9.24 48.15
N ALA A 285 -23.90 -7.96 48.29
CA ALA A 285 -24.16 -7.22 49.53
C ALA A 285 -22.87 -6.70 50.24
N GLY A 286 -22.82 -5.38 50.46
CA GLY A 286 -21.84 -4.66 51.29
C GLY A 286 -21.50 -3.30 50.67
N SER A 287 -22.12 -2.19 51.07
CA SER A 287 -21.68 -1.31 52.19
C SER A 287 -20.21 -0.92 52.05
N GLY A 288 -19.78 0.33 51.91
CA GLY A 288 -20.42 1.64 52.06
C GLY A 288 -19.31 2.71 52.14
N ARG A 289 -19.73 3.96 52.36
CA ARG A 289 -18.96 5.14 52.83
C ARG A 289 -18.33 6.08 51.79
N HIS A 290 -19.05 7.19 51.63
CA HIS A 290 -18.60 8.58 51.57
C HIS A 290 -17.19 8.90 52.11
N ALA A 291 -16.47 9.73 51.35
CA ALA A 291 -15.73 10.88 51.90
C ALA A 291 -15.51 11.92 50.80
N SER A 292 -16.28 13.02 50.86
CA SER A 292 -15.92 14.32 50.29
C SER A 292 -14.89 14.98 51.20
N VAL A 293 -13.79 15.53 50.69
CA VAL A 293 -13.06 16.64 51.33
C VAL A 293 -12.39 17.54 50.29
N MET A 294 -12.92 18.76 50.22
CA MET A 294 -12.30 20.10 50.10
C MET A 294 -11.26 20.42 49.02
N ALA A 295 -11.67 21.42 48.24
CA ALA A 295 -10.85 22.41 47.57
C ALA A 295 -9.98 23.23 48.54
N ALA A 296 -8.79 23.62 48.07
CA ALA A 296 -8.08 24.78 48.57
C ALA A 296 -7.60 25.62 47.37
N ALA A 297 -8.24 26.77 47.20
CA ALA A 297 -7.78 27.86 46.36
C ALA A 297 -6.76 28.69 47.15
N THR A 298 -5.69 29.17 46.51
CA THR A 298 -4.93 30.31 47.04
C THR A 298 -4.45 31.21 45.91
N ALA A 299 -5.10 32.38 45.88
CA ALA A 299 -4.69 33.73 45.54
C ALA A 299 -3.60 34.01 44.48
N VAL A 300 -4.06 34.80 43.51
CA VAL A 300 -3.36 35.72 42.62
C VAL A 300 -2.88 36.97 43.38
N ALA A 301 -1.67 37.47 43.07
CA ALA A 301 -1.38 38.91 42.92
C ALA A 301 -0.01 39.15 42.19
N PRO A 302 0.08 40.10 41.22
CA PRO A 302 1.29 40.46 40.44
C PRO A 302 1.77 41.89 40.82
N PRO A 303 2.48 42.67 39.96
CA PRO A 303 3.65 42.41 39.10
C PRO A 303 4.81 43.40 39.42
N GLY A 304 5.99 43.20 38.83
CA GLY A 304 6.99 44.28 38.76
C GLY A 304 8.24 43.93 37.97
N GLY A 305 8.67 44.82 37.08
CA GLY A 305 10.06 44.92 36.65
C GLY A 305 10.33 44.70 35.16
N THR A 306 10.10 45.75 34.37
CA THR A 306 10.72 46.00 33.07
C THR A 306 12.23 46.19 33.19
N ALA A 307 13.05 45.53 32.37
CA ALA A 307 14.34 46.06 31.91
C ALA A 307 14.82 45.33 30.65
N THR A 308 14.72 46.03 29.53
CA THR A 308 15.54 45.96 28.33
C THR A 308 17.03 45.84 28.65
N GLU A 309 17.75 44.94 27.99
CA GLU A 309 19.00 45.24 27.25
C GLU A 309 19.56 43.98 26.54
N ARG A 310 19.78 44.14 25.23
CA ARG A 310 20.68 43.38 24.33
C ARG A 310 21.80 44.38 23.94
N PRO A 311 22.89 44.00 23.24
CA PRO A 311 23.60 42.73 23.20
C PRO A 311 25.12 42.92 23.40
N VAL A 312 25.87 41.86 23.71
CA VAL A 312 27.34 41.86 23.50
C VAL A 312 27.74 40.57 22.77
N ALA A 313 28.16 40.76 21.53
CA ALA A 313 28.94 39.80 20.77
C ALA A 313 30.38 39.77 21.29
N CYS A 314 31.02 38.61 21.31
CA CYS A 314 32.48 38.44 21.16
C CYS A 314 32.85 36.95 21.01
N HIS A 315 33.35 36.62 19.81
CA HIS A 315 34.48 35.74 19.50
C HIS A 315 34.55 34.28 20.00
N SER A 316 34.47 33.36 19.03
CA SER A 316 35.33 32.16 18.96
C SER A 316 36.77 32.56 18.59
N PRO A 317 37.80 31.81 19.04
CA PRO A 317 38.40 30.82 18.15
C PRO A 317 38.99 29.59 18.88
N GLY A 318 39.21 28.49 18.15
CA GLY A 318 39.90 27.33 18.69
C GLY A 318 39.97 26.14 17.75
N THR A 319 40.70 26.30 16.66
CA THR A 319 41.27 25.21 15.84
C THR A 319 42.15 24.31 16.71
N PHE A 320 41.95 22.99 16.62
CA PHE A 320 42.93 22.00 17.03
C PHE A 320 43.05 20.93 15.94
N ASP A 321 44.11 21.04 15.16
CA ASP A 321 44.72 19.94 14.42
C ASP A 321 45.46 19.04 15.41
N GLY A 322 45.38 17.73 15.21
CA GLY A 322 46.05 16.74 16.05
C GLY A 322 46.12 15.39 15.35
N GLU A 323 47.17 15.24 14.54
CA GLU A 323 47.57 14.03 13.85
C GLU A 323 47.82 12.83 14.77
N ALA A 324 47.61 11.65 14.17
CA ALA A 324 48.41 10.43 14.29
C ALA A 324 48.89 9.97 15.67
N SER A 325 48.47 8.76 16.06
CA SER A 325 49.43 7.67 16.31
C SER A 325 48.76 6.31 16.33
N ALA A 326 49.31 5.45 15.48
CA ALA A 326 49.12 4.01 15.48
C ALA A 326 49.61 3.41 16.81
N SER A 327 48.88 2.42 17.33
CA SER A 327 49.46 1.46 18.26
C SER A 327 48.94 0.06 17.93
N SER A 328 49.93 -0.78 17.63
CA SER A 328 49.89 -2.22 17.46
C SER A 328 49.54 -2.92 18.78
N SER A 329 48.67 -3.93 18.72
CA SER A 329 48.65 -5.09 19.63
C SER A 329 47.90 -6.22 18.91
N ALA A 330 48.60 -7.24 18.44
CA ALA A 330 48.99 -8.45 19.18
C ALA A 330 47.80 -9.36 19.51
N VAL A 331 47.63 -10.35 18.63
CA VAL A 331 47.22 -11.75 18.85
C VAL A 331 47.00 -12.16 20.32
N CYS A 332 45.79 -12.65 20.61
CA CYS A 332 45.58 -13.78 21.52
C CYS A 332 44.28 -14.50 21.15
N GLY A 333 44.38 -15.81 20.92
CA GLY A 333 43.27 -16.71 20.62
C GLY A 333 42.31 -16.87 21.79
N GLY A 334 41.05 -17.15 21.44
CA GLY A 334 39.98 -17.43 22.39
C GLY A 334 39.00 -18.44 21.83
N ASP A 335 38.82 -19.52 22.58
CA ASP A 335 38.06 -20.73 22.31
C ASP A 335 36.61 -20.50 21.82
N ARG A 336 36.24 -21.24 20.77
CA ARG A 336 34.83 -21.43 20.40
C ARG A 336 34.20 -22.54 21.24
N VAL A 337 33.64 -22.14 22.37
CA VAL A 337 32.64 -22.94 23.09
C VAL A 337 31.30 -22.83 22.35
N ARG A 338 30.89 -23.92 21.69
CA ARG A 338 29.52 -24.12 21.19
C ARG A 338 28.57 -24.24 22.38
N ARG A 339 27.76 -23.21 22.64
CA ARG A 339 26.57 -23.32 23.48
C ARG A 339 25.35 -23.56 22.58
N GLY A 340 24.66 -24.67 22.82
CA GLY A 340 23.40 -25.03 22.19
C GLY A 340 22.31 -24.03 22.55
N GLY A 341 21.59 -23.56 21.54
CA GLY A 341 20.35 -22.81 21.68
C GLY A 341 19.18 -23.73 21.47
N ASP A 342 18.27 -23.73 22.45
CA ASP A 342 17.07 -24.55 22.51
C ASP A 342 16.11 -24.23 21.36
N GLY A 343 15.79 -25.27 20.59
CA GLY A 343 14.89 -25.22 19.46
C GLY A 343 13.44 -25.02 19.89
N ARG A 344 12.91 -23.84 19.63
CA ARG A 344 11.48 -23.59 19.37
C ARG A 344 11.34 -22.57 18.26
N ASP A 345 11.71 -23.00 17.06
CA ASP A 345 11.36 -22.33 15.81
C ASP A 345 10.50 -23.32 15.01
N PRO A 346 9.27 -22.98 14.57
CA PRO A 346 8.46 -23.89 13.79
C PRO A 346 9.12 -24.13 12.43
N ALA A 347 9.84 -25.24 12.33
CA ALA A 347 10.40 -25.74 11.10
C ALA A 347 9.27 -26.01 10.09
N PHE A 348 9.03 -25.05 9.20
CA PHE A 348 8.29 -25.32 7.97
C PHE A 348 9.10 -26.29 7.13
N LEU A 349 8.68 -27.56 7.14
CA LEU A 349 9.17 -28.59 6.24
C LEU A 349 8.82 -28.20 4.81
N PHE A 350 9.79 -27.65 4.08
CA PHE A 350 9.69 -27.50 2.63
C PHE A 350 9.59 -28.89 1.97
N PRO A 351 8.69 -29.11 1.00
CA PRO A 351 8.77 -30.28 0.15
C PRO A 351 10.08 -30.19 -0.63
N ARG A 352 10.97 -31.17 -0.41
CA ARG A 352 12.17 -31.37 -1.22
C ARG A 352 11.73 -31.46 -2.69
N THR A 353 12.28 -30.60 -3.54
CA THR A 353 12.09 -30.68 -4.98
C THR A 353 12.50 -32.08 -5.46
N PRO A 354 11.65 -32.79 -6.23
CA PRO A 354 12.02 -34.10 -6.73
C PRO A 354 13.24 -33.95 -7.63
N ARG A 355 14.28 -34.75 -7.35
CA ARG A 355 15.46 -34.90 -8.20
C ARG A 355 15.00 -35.16 -9.62
N ARG A 356 15.56 -34.42 -10.59
CA ARG A 356 15.34 -34.54 -12.03
C ARG A 356 15.28 -36.01 -12.46
N SER A 357 14.05 -36.52 -12.62
CA SER A 357 13.77 -37.72 -13.37
C SER A 357 14.02 -37.42 -14.84
N VAL A 358 14.85 -38.25 -15.48
CA VAL A 358 15.10 -38.25 -16.92
C VAL A 358 13.76 -38.28 -17.64
N SER A 359 13.54 -37.28 -18.51
CA SER A 359 12.30 -37.07 -19.23
C SER A 359 11.99 -38.27 -20.13
N VAL A 360 11.06 -39.13 -19.71
CA VAL A 360 10.35 -40.03 -20.62
C VAL A 360 9.41 -39.14 -21.43
N LEU A 361 9.76 -38.87 -22.69
CA LEU A 361 8.90 -38.17 -23.63
C LEU A 361 7.53 -38.89 -23.69
N PRO A 362 6.40 -38.17 -23.69
CA PRO A 362 5.09 -38.81 -23.85
C PRO A 362 5.08 -39.59 -25.17
N SER A 363 4.70 -40.86 -25.10
CA SER A 363 4.68 -41.83 -26.23
C SER A 363 3.71 -41.48 -27.37
N ASN A 364 3.10 -40.29 -27.33
CA ASN A 364 2.08 -39.83 -28.28
C ASN A 364 2.57 -38.68 -29.16
N VAL A 365 3.87 -38.40 -29.19
CA VAL A 365 4.43 -37.50 -30.21
C VAL A 365 4.48 -38.27 -31.53
N HIS A 366 3.50 -38.03 -32.40
CA HIS A 366 3.43 -38.61 -33.75
C HIS A 366 4.80 -38.51 -34.43
N SER A 367 5.36 -39.66 -34.82
CA SER A 367 6.65 -39.78 -35.52
C SER A 367 6.75 -38.85 -36.75
N VAL A 368 5.63 -38.64 -37.43
CA VAL A 368 5.49 -37.71 -38.57
C VAL A 368 5.82 -36.27 -38.18
N ARG A 369 5.33 -35.79 -37.03
CA ARG A 369 5.59 -34.43 -36.56
C ARG A 369 7.06 -34.24 -36.19
N LEU A 370 7.73 -35.31 -35.73
CA LEU A 370 9.14 -35.28 -35.40
C LEU A 370 10.02 -35.23 -36.66
N GLU A 371 9.65 -35.96 -37.71
CA GLU A 371 10.33 -35.91 -39.02
C GLU A 371 10.09 -34.59 -39.75
N GLU A 372 8.89 -34.01 -39.67
CA GLU A 372 8.62 -32.65 -40.16
C GLU A 372 9.49 -31.60 -39.45
N ILE A 373 9.61 -31.69 -38.12
CA ILE A 373 10.49 -30.80 -37.34
C ILE A 373 11.96 -31.00 -37.74
N ARG A 374 12.40 -32.24 -37.94
CA ARG A 374 13.79 -32.54 -38.38
C ARG A 374 14.05 -32.00 -39.78
N ALA A 375 13.14 -32.22 -40.72
CA ALA A 375 13.24 -31.72 -42.10
C ALA A 375 13.26 -30.19 -42.12
N ALA A 376 12.43 -29.52 -41.33
CA ALA A 376 12.44 -28.07 -41.18
C ALA A 376 13.77 -27.55 -40.61
N VAL A 377 14.36 -28.25 -39.63
CA VAL A 377 15.68 -27.89 -39.07
C VAL A 377 16.80 -28.09 -40.10
N VAL A 378 16.76 -29.15 -40.91
CA VAL A 378 17.74 -29.38 -41.99
C VAL A 378 17.59 -28.35 -43.11
N ALA A 379 16.37 -28.03 -43.53
CA ALA A 379 16.09 -26.98 -44.50
C ALA A 379 16.59 -25.61 -44.00
N ALA A 380 16.27 -25.25 -42.75
CA ALA A 380 16.79 -24.05 -42.11
C ALA A 380 18.32 -24.03 -42.01
N ARG A 381 18.96 -25.21 -41.88
CA ARG A 381 20.43 -25.38 -41.89
C ARG A 381 21.05 -25.33 -43.30
N SER A 382 20.27 -25.49 -44.36
CA SER A 382 20.73 -25.39 -45.75
C SER A 382 20.66 -23.97 -46.34
N GLU A 383 19.98 -23.03 -45.66
CA GLU A 383 19.99 -21.62 -46.07
C GLU A 383 21.41 -21.02 -46.10
N ARG A 384 21.70 -20.23 -47.14
CA ARG A 384 23.03 -19.66 -47.37
C ARG A 384 23.48 -18.83 -46.15
N PRO A 385 24.76 -18.94 -45.73
CA PRO A 385 25.27 -18.26 -44.53
C PRO A 385 25.13 -16.72 -44.56
N GLU A 386 25.05 -16.12 -45.74
CA GLU A 386 24.82 -14.67 -45.91
C GLU A 386 23.39 -14.26 -45.53
N SER A 387 22.38 -15.08 -45.84
CA SER A 387 20.99 -14.82 -45.47
C SER A 387 20.79 -14.90 -43.96
N ARG A 388 21.44 -15.87 -43.28
CA ARG A 388 21.45 -15.96 -41.82
C ARG A 388 22.07 -14.75 -41.14
N ARG A 389 23.22 -14.26 -41.63
CA ARG A 389 23.86 -13.05 -41.08
C ARG A 389 22.95 -11.83 -41.15
N GLY A 390 22.16 -11.70 -42.22
CA GLY A 390 21.15 -10.66 -42.35
C GLY A 390 20.04 -10.79 -41.30
N ALA A 391 19.43 -11.97 -41.20
CA ALA A 391 18.37 -12.25 -40.24
C ALA A 391 18.82 -12.09 -38.77
N ASP A 392 20.04 -12.54 -38.43
CA ASP A 392 20.61 -12.39 -37.08
C ASP A 392 20.85 -10.91 -36.74
N LYS A 393 21.34 -10.12 -37.71
CA LYS A 393 21.55 -8.68 -37.54
C LYS A 393 20.22 -7.96 -37.33
N GLU A 394 19.19 -8.32 -38.09
CA GLU A 394 17.84 -7.77 -37.96
C GLU A 394 17.20 -8.16 -36.61
N ALA A 395 17.30 -9.44 -36.21
CA ALA A 395 16.79 -9.92 -34.93
C ALA A 395 17.47 -9.21 -33.75
N ARG A 396 18.79 -9.00 -33.81
CA ARG A 396 19.53 -8.24 -32.81
C ARG A 396 19.11 -6.78 -32.77
N ALA A 397 18.97 -6.12 -33.93
CA ALA A 397 18.48 -4.75 -34.01
C ALA A 397 17.07 -4.62 -33.41
N ALA A 398 16.17 -5.57 -33.72
CA ALA A 398 14.82 -5.60 -33.17
C ALA A 398 14.79 -5.86 -31.65
N ALA A 399 15.72 -6.67 -31.12
CA ALA A 399 15.86 -6.89 -29.69
C ALA A 399 16.35 -5.62 -28.96
N GLU A 400 17.37 -4.94 -29.50
CA GLU A 400 17.85 -3.67 -28.94
C GLU A 400 16.79 -2.57 -29.01
N ALA A 401 16.02 -2.49 -30.11
CA ALA A 401 14.90 -1.55 -30.22
C ALA A 401 13.83 -1.81 -29.16
N ARG A 402 13.46 -3.08 -28.93
CA ARG A 402 12.50 -3.46 -27.86
C ARG A 402 13.01 -3.13 -26.47
N LYS A 403 14.31 -3.36 -26.21
CA LYS A 403 14.96 -3.00 -24.94
C LYS A 403 14.96 -1.48 -24.72
N ALA A 404 15.30 -0.71 -25.74
CA ALA A 404 15.26 0.75 -25.71
C ALA A 404 13.84 1.29 -25.45
N ALA A 405 12.83 0.72 -26.11
CA ALA A 405 11.42 1.07 -25.88
C ALA A 405 10.98 0.75 -24.45
N THR A 406 11.36 -0.41 -23.92
CA THR A 406 11.08 -0.82 -22.53
C THR A 406 11.73 0.13 -21.52
N ARG A 407 12.99 0.52 -21.75
CA ARG A 407 13.70 1.49 -20.91
C ARG A 407 12.99 2.85 -20.90
N ARG A 408 12.65 3.39 -22.08
CA ARG A 408 11.92 4.67 -22.20
C ARG A 408 10.57 4.63 -21.50
N LEU A 409 9.83 3.52 -21.63
CA LEU A 409 8.56 3.35 -20.93
C LEU A 409 8.76 3.33 -19.39
N THR A 410 9.80 2.63 -18.91
CA THR A 410 10.13 2.58 -17.49
C THR A 410 10.48 3.97 -16.94
N GLU A 411 11.30 4.73 -17.66
CA GLU A 411 11.70 6.09 -17.28
C GLU A 411 10.49 7.02 -17.22
N ARG A 412 9.59 6.97 -18.22
CA ARG A 412 8.34 7.75 -18.23
C ARG A 412 7.41 7.37 -17.08
N LEU A 413 7.27 6.07 -16.79
CA LEU A 413 6.47 5.61 -15.65
C LEU A 413 7.04 6.14 -14.34
N ARG A 414 8.37 6.08 -14.17
CA ARG A 414 9.03 6.63 -12.98
C ARG A 414 8.76 8.12 -12.84
N GLU A 415 8.92 8.91 -13.91
CA GLU A 415 8.63 10.34 -13.92
C GLU A 415 7.17 10.65 -13.55
N CYS A 416 6.20 9.95 -14.15
CA CYS A 416 4.78 10.16 -13.85
C CYS A 416 4.40 9.73 -12.43
N LEU A 417 5.05 8.71 -11.88
CA LEU A 417 4.78 8.20 -10.54
C LEU A 417 5.53 8.99 -9.45
N ASP A 418 6.59 9.72 -9.78
CA ASP A 418 7.43 10.44 -8.80
C ASP A 418 6.88 11.84 -8.44
N THR A 419 5.57 12.01 -8.49
CA THR A 419 4.88 13.25 -8.09
C THR A 419 4.95 13.49 -6.58
N GLY A 420 5.19 12.44 -5.80
CA GLY A 420 5.41 12.50 -4.37
C GLY A 420 5.99 11.23 -3.78
N ARG A 421 6.68 11.38 -2.66
CA ARG A 421 7.18 10.28 -1.85
C ARG A 421 6.26 10.10 -0.66
N LEU A 422 5.68 8.91 -0.53
CA LEU A 422 4.88 8.57 0.64
C LEU A 422 5.79 8.60 1.88
N VAL A 423 5.39 9.36 2.89
CA VAL A 423 5.99 9.35 4.22
C VAL A 423 5.26 8.34 5.09
N LEU A 424 3.95 8.51 5.21
CA LEU A 424 3.10 7.73 6.11
C LEU A 424 1.73 7.49 5.46
N GLN A 425 1.25 6.26 5.54
CA GLN A 425 -0.12 5.89 5.24
C GLN A 425 -0.77 5.32 6.50
N LEU A 426 -1.95 5.85 6.84
CA LEU A 426 -2.80 5.37 7.93
C LEU A 426 -4.16 4.97 7.37
N ASP A 427 -4.51 3.70 7.47
CA ASP A 427 -5.82 3.19 7.07
C ASP A 427 -6.87 3.44 8.17
N SER A 428 -8.15 3.31 7.83
CA SER A 428 -9.21 3.19 8.81
C SER A 428 -8.93 1.95 9.66
N ASP A 429 -8.93 2.13 10.97
CA ASP A 429 -8.53 1.10 11.92
C ASP A 429 -9.41 1.20 13.18
N PRO A 430 -10.44 0.34 13.28
CA PRO A 430 -11.30 0.28 14.46
C PRO A 430 -10.55 -0.03 15.75
N GLY A 431 -9.41 -0.74 15.67
CA GLY A 431 -8.60 -1.08 16.82
C GLY A 431 -7.98 0.12 17.51
N VAL A 432 -7.71 1.20 16.76
CA VAL A 432 -7.27 2.49 17.28
C VAL A 432 -8.33 3.58 17.11
N GLY A 433 -9.58 3.23 16.79
CA GLY A 433 -10.71 4.16 16.69
C GLY A 433 -10.68 5.12 15.50
N TRP A 434 -9.91 4.82 14.45
CA TRP A 434 -9.80 5.65 13.26
C TRP A 434 -10.78 5.27 12.15
N PHE A 435 -11.48 6.28 11.62
CA PHE A 435 -12.45 6.12 10.54
C PHE A 435 -12.31 7.27 9.54
N TRP A 436 -11.76 6.97 8.36
CA TRP A 436 -11.52 7.94 7.29
C TRP A 436 -12.56 7.84 6.16
N GLY A 437 -13.81 7.45 6.48
CA GLY A 437 -14.76 6.88 5.51
C GLY A 437 -14.48 5.38 5.37
N ASP A 438 -15.50 4.53 5.35
CA ASP A 438 -15.30 3.08 5.45
C ASP A 438 -15.48 2.40 4.08
N PRO A 439 -14.41 1.87 3.46
CA PRO A 439 -12.99 1.92 3.87
C PRO A 439 -12.28 3.20 3.37
N GLY A 440 -11.24 3.62 4.09
CA GLY A 440 -10.56 4.90 3.83
C GLY A 440 -9.15 4.93 4.40
N SER A 441 -8.33 5.85 3.90
CA SER A 441 -6.93 6.02 4.27
C SER A 441 -6.51 7.49 4.22
N LEU A 442 -5.51 7.84 5.03
CA LEU A 442 -4.78 9.10 5.00
C LEU A 442 -3.35 8.85 4.49
N PHE A 443 -2.90 9.66 3.54
CA PHE A 443 -1.55 9.62 2.98
C PHE A 443 -0.83 10.94 3.24
N PHE A 444 0.25 10.90 3.99
CA PHE A 444 1.21 12.00 4.07
C PHE A 444 2.31 11.77 3.04
N ALA A 445 2.49 12.69 2.12
CA ALA A 445 3.53 12.61 1.09
C ALA A 445 4.34 13.90 1.02
N VAL A 446 5.60 13.82 0.62
CA VAL A 446 6.50 14.97 0.43
C VAL A 446 6.99 15.02 -1.01
N ARG A 447 7.38 16.20 -1.46
CA ARG A 447 8.05 16.32 -2.76
C ARG A 447 9.44 15.70 -2.64
N PRO A 448 10.00 15.16 -3.72
CA PRO A 448 11.43 14.84 -3.75
C PRO A 448 12.24 16.04 -3.24
N ASP A 449 13.26 15.77 -2.42
CA ASP A 449 14.19 16.76 -1.87
C ASP A 449 13.61 17.79 -0.89
N SER A 450 12.35 17.65 -0.48
CA SER A 450 11.72 18.56 0.49
C SER A 450 11.68 17.96 1.91
N GLY A 451 11.63 18.83 2.93
CA GLY A 451 11.53 18.44 4.33
C GLY A 451 10.19 17.81 4.69
N LEU A 452 10.12 17.10 5.83
CA LEU A 452 8.87 16.46 6.28
C LEU A 452 7.78 17.49 6.59
N GLU A 453 8.17 18.69 7.00
CA GLU A 453 7.27 19.79 7.34
C GLU A 453 6.51 20.31 6.11
N SER A 454 7.05 20.08 4.91
CA SER A 454 6.42 20.42 3.62
C SER A 454 5.58 19.29 3.03
N ALA A 455 5.25 18.27 3.82
CA ALA A 455 4.36 17.22 3.37
C ALA A 455 3.00 17.81 2.94
N TRP A 456 2.21 17.03 2.24
CA TRP A 456 0.78 17.27 2.09
C TRP A 456 0.03 16.02 2.50
N LEU A 457 -1.23 16.23 2.87
CA LEU A 457 -2.15 15.16 3.18
C LEU A 457 -3.08 14.91 1.99
N THR A 458 -3.21 13.66 1.58
CA THR A 458 -4.29 13.20 0.71
C THR A 458 -5.15 12.22 1.48
N ARG A 459 -6.45 12.49 1.56
CA ARG A 459 -7.43 11.51 2.03
C ARG A 459 -7.95 10.72 0.86
N HIS A 460 -8.05 9.41 1.04
CA HIS A 460 -8.67 8.51 0.08
C HIS A 460 -9.81 7.78 0.78
N ALA A 461 -11.04 8.07 0.39
CA ALA A 461 -12.25 7.49 0.97
C ALA A 461 -13.18 7.08 -0.17
N LEU A 462 -13.88 5.97 0.01
CA LEU A 462 -14.87 5.46 -0.95
C LEU A 462 -16.28 5.95 -0.62
#